data_AF-A0A7X6SF27-F1
#
_entry.id   AF-A0A7X6SF27-F1
#
_cell.length_a   1.000
_cell.length_b   1.000
_cell.length_c   1.000
_cell.angle_alpha   90.00
_cell.angle_beta   90.00
_cell.angle_gamma   90.00
#
_symmetry.space_group_name_H-M   'P 1'
#
loop_
_entity.id
_entity.type
_entity.pdbx_description
1 polymer ?
#
loop_
_entity_poly.entity_id
_entity_poly.type
_entity_poly.pdbx_seq_one_letter_code
_entity_poly.pdbx_strand_id
1 'polypeptide(L)'
;MSDAATFNYLVSVGEDHRAAADRLSTASEELAREANGTRLALMPAPVAYDVLGNVKLSLGSLNEVVRHLPFGLCRSLDDPGLEVDDQDLWTGVSRDSSCQVEIASGHLNTLAGLLDPAAAQVEAAQSALNGQGCRARCREAVV
;
A
#
# COMPACT_ATOMS: atom_id res chain seq x y z
N MET A 1 -29.18 19.62 -5.23
CA MET A 1 -28.24 19.04 -6.21
C MET A 1 -28.99 17.90 -6.90
N SER A 2 -28.91 17.75 -8.22
CA SER A 2 -29.54 16.61 -8.89
C SER A 2 -28.76 15.32 -8.62
N ASP A 3 -29.43 14.17 -8.67
CA ASP A 3 -28.82 12.85 -8.43
C ASP A 3 -27.60 12.60 -9.35
N ALA A 4 -27.66 13.08 -10.59
CA ALA A 4 -26.54 13.01 -11.54
C ALA A 4 -25.31 13.84 -11.11
N ALA A 5 -25.50 15.00 -10.47
CA ALA A 5 -24.39 15.81 -9.98
C ALA A 5 -23.71 15.18 -8.76
N THR A 6 -24.49 14.55 -7.88
CA THR A 6 -23.99 13.79 -6.73
C THR A 6 -23.20 12.57 -7.18
N PHE A 7 -23.73 11.78 -8.13
CA PHE A 7 -23.03 10.62 -8.68
C PHE A 7 -21.70 10.99 -9.35
N ASN A 8 -21.69 12.02 -10.20
CA ASN A 8 -20.46 12.48 -10.86
C ASN A 8 -19.38 12.95 -9.85
N TYR A 9 -19.79 13.55 -8.74
CA TYR A 9 -18.87 13.94 -7.67
C TYR A 9 -18.26 12.71 -6.97
N LEU A 10 -19.08 11.69 -6.65
CA LEU A 10 -18.60 10.44 -6.08
C LEU A 10 -17.60 9.73 -7.02
N VAL A 11 -17.90 9.71 -8.32
CA VAL A 11 -16.97 9.19 -9.33
C VAL A 11 -15.66 9.98 -9.34
N SER A 12 -15.69 11.31 -9.34
CA SER A 12 -14.45 12.11 -9.35
C SER A 12 -13.59 11.89 -8.11
N VAL A 13 -14.21 11.79 -6.92
CA VAL A 13 -13.48 11.48 -5.68
C VAL A 13 -12.89 10.06 -5.73
N GLY A 14 -13.63 9.10 -6.31
CA GLY A 14 -13.13 7.75 -6.56
C GLY A 14 -11.90 7.70 -7.47
N GLU A 15 -11.84 8.56 -8.50
CA GLU A 15 -10.66 8.67 -9.37
C GLU A 15 -9.43 9.19 -8.63
N ASP A 16 -9.60 10.14 -7.70
CA ASP A 16 -8.49 10.64 -6.89
C ASP A 16 -7.90 9.53 -5.99
N HIS A 17 -8.77 8.69 -5.40
CA HIS A 17 -8.34 7.51 -4.64
C HIS A 17 -7.57 6.51 -5.51
N ARG A 18 -8.05 6.25 -6.74
CA ARG A 18 -7.38 5.36 -7.69
C ARG A 18 -6.00 5.90 -8.10
N ALA A 19 -5.92 7.19 -8.44
CA ALA A 19 -4.67 7.84 -8.82
C ALA A 19 -3.64 7.85 -7.67
N ALA A 20 -4.08 7.93 -6.41
CA ALA A 20 -3.21 7.75 -5.26
C ALA A 20 -2.66 6.31 -5.16
N ALA A 21 -3.52 5.30 -5.34
CA ALA A 21 -3.12 3.89 -5.32
C ALA A 21 -2.12 3.55 -6.45
N ASP A 22 -2.36 4.05 -7.67
CA ASP A 22 -1.46 3.85 -8.82
C ASP A 22 -0.06 4.44 -8.59
N ARG A 23 0.00 5.62 -7.96
CA ARG A 23 1.28 6.26 -7.59
C ARG A 23 2.03 5.44 -6.54
N LEU A 24 1.32 4.91 -5.54
CA LEU A 24 1.92 4.00 -4.54
C LEU A 24 2.47 2.73 -5.20
N SER A 25 1.70 2.12 -6.10
CA SER A 25 2.12 0.92 -6.84
C SER A 25 3.38 1.19 -7.66
N THR A 26 3.40 2.28 -8.44
CA THR A 26 4.55 2.69 -9.25
C THR A 26 5.79 2.92 -8.38
N ALA A 27 5.67 3.70 -7.30
CA ALA A 27 6.79 3.96 -6.40
C ALA A 27 7.32 2.69 -5.73
N SER A 28 6.43 1.75 -5.38
CA SER A 28 6.80 0.46 -4.81
C SER A 28 7.57 -0.41 -5.80
N GLU A 29 7.16 -0.44 -7.07
CA GLU A 29 7.89 -1.13 -8.12
C GLU A 29 9.29 -0.55 -8.36
N GLU A 30 9.39 0.78 -8.41
CA GLU A 30 10.66 1.47 -8.57
C GLU A 30 11.62 1.15 -7.43
N LEU A 31 11.15 1.25 -6.18
CA LEU A 31 11.95 0.90 -5.00
C LEU A 31 12.37 -0.58 -5.03
N ALA A 32 11.47 -1.48 -5.40
CA ALA A 32 11.79 -2.90 -5.52
C ALA A 32 12.86 -3.17 -6.58
N ARG A 33 12.81 -2.49 -7.73
CA ARG A 33 13.85 -2.60 -8.78
C ARG A 33 15.21 -2.11 -8.28
N GLU A 34 15.25 -0.95 -7.61
CA GLU A 34 16.50 -0.42 -7.05
C GLU A 34 17.06 -1.34 -5.95
N ALA A 35 16.22 -1.85 -5.06
CA ALA A 35 16.63 -2.78 -4.01
C ALA A 35 17.13 -4.12 -4.55
N ASN A 36 16.56 -4.62 -5.66
CA ASN A 36 17.01 -5.82 -6.35
C ASN A 36 18.34 -5.63 -7.10
N GLY A 37 18.92 -4.43 -7.10
CA GLY A 37 20.27 -4.18 -7.58
C GLY A 37 20.40 -4.22 -9.10
N THR A 38 19.34 -3.89 -9.85
CA THR A 38 19.36 -3.92 -11.33
C THR A 38 20.42 -2.99 -11.93
N ARG A 39 20.83 -1.94 -11.20
CA ARG A 39 21.89 -1.00 -11.57
C ARG A 39 23.21 -1.26 -10.83
N LEU A 40 23.15 -1.61 -9.55
CA LEU A 40 24.31 -1.97 -8.72
C LEU A 40 23.82 -2.85 -7.55
N ALA A 41 24.36 -4.06 -7.41
CA ALA A 41 23.97 -4.99 -6.33
C ALA A 41 24.60 -4.64 -4.96
N LEU A 42 24.75 -3.34 -4.65
CA LEU A 42 25.36 -2.87 -3.41
C LEU A 42 24.56 -1.71 -2.84
N MET A 43 24.01 -1.92 -1.64
CA MET A 43 23.34 -0.90 -0.86
C MET A 43 24.15 -0.65 0.42
N PRO A 44 24.82 0.51 0.56
CA PRO A 44 25.54 0.84 1.79
C PRO A 44 24.60 0.83 3.00
N ALA A 45 25.08 0.38 4.16
CA ALA A 45 24.27 0.29 5.38
C ALA A 45 23.54 1.61 5.75
N PRO A 46 24.13 2.81 5.62
CA PRO A 46 23.40 4.07 5.83
C PRO A 46 22.22 4.27 4.88
N VAL A 47 22.37 3.88 3.61
CA VAL A 47 21.29 3.98 2.62
C VAL A 47 20.19 2.97 2.93
N ALA A 48 20.57 1.73 3.27
CA ALA A 48 19.61 0.72 3.71
C ALA A 48 18.84 1.15 4.97
N TYR A 49 19.49 1.85 5.91
CA TYR A 49 18.85 2.42 7.10
C TYR A 49 17.75 3.42 6.72
N ASP A 50 18.02 4.33 5.79
CA ASP A 50 17.04 5.32 5.32
C ASP A 50 15.89 4.67 4.56
N VAL A 51 16.19 3.69 3.71
CA VAL A 51 15.18 2.91 2.96
C VAL A 51 14.25 2.18 3.93
N LEU A 52 14.79 1.48 4.93
CA LEU A 52 13.99 0.78 5.93
C LEU A 52 13.09 1.74 6.73
N GLY A 53 13.56 2.95 7.04
CA GLY A 53 12.73 3.98 7.66
C GLY A 53 11.50 4.35 6.83
N ASN A 54 11.68 4.54 5.53
CA ASN A 54 10.59 4.83 4.61
C ASN A 54 9.64 3.64 4.42
N VAL A 55 10.17 2.41 4.36
CA VAL A 55 9.34 1.20 4.29
C VAL A 55 8.47 1.07 5.55
N LYS A 56 9.01 1.35 6.74
CA LYS A 56 8.24 1.34 8.00
C LYS A 56 7.08 2.32 7.95
N LEU A 57 7.32 3.57 7.53
CA LEU A 57 6.27 4.59 7.40
C LEU A 57 5.22 4.17 6.37
N SER A 58 5.65 3.61 5.24
CA SER A 58 4.76 3.15 4.17
C SER A 58 3.86 2.01 4.63
N LEU A 59 4.38 1.06 5.42
CA LEU A 59 3.57 -0.01 6.02
C LEU A 59 2.53 0.54 7.00
N GLY A 60 2.88 1.56 7.81
CA GLY A 60 1.95 2.24 8.70
C GLY A 60 0.80 2.93 7.93
N SER A 61 1.14 3.69 6.89
CA SER A 61 0.13 4.35 6.03
C SER A 61 -0.72 3.33 5.27
N LEU A 62 -0.14 2.24 4.78
CA LEU A 62 -0.91 1.16 4.15
C LEU A 62 -1.86 0.49 5.14
N ASN A 63 -1.43 0.30 6.40
CA ASN A 63 -2.30 -0.23 7.45
C ASN A 63 -3.52 0.69 7.70
N GLU A 64 -3.29 2.00 7.71
CA GLU A 64 -4.38 2.98 7.81
C GLU A 64 -5.37 2.84 6.64
N VAL A 65 -4.88 2.72 5.40
CA VAL A 65 -5.74 2.51 4.22
C VAL A 65 -6.58 1.24 4.35
N VAL A 66 -5.97 0.10 4.67
CA VAL A 66 -6.71 -1.18 4.74
C VAL A 66 -7.72 -1.22 5.89
N ARG A 67 -7.50 -0.44 6.96
CA ARG A 67 -8.47 -0.30 8.07
C ARG A 67 -9.67 0.56 7.70
N HIS A 68 -9.50 1.55 6.82
CA HIS A 68 -10.56 2.48 6.45
C HIS A 68 -11.35 2.05 5.21
N LEU A 69 -10.77 1.23 4.32
CA LEU A 69 -11.46 0.72 3.13
C LEU A 69 -12.79 0.00 3.46
N PRO A 70 -12.87 -0.90 4.47
CA PRO A 70 -14.14 -1.54 4.86
C PRO A 70 -15.24 -0.53 5.18
N PHE A 71 -14.90 0.56 5.87
CA PHE A 71 -15.86 1.60 6.22
C PHE A 71 -16.40 2.31 4.97
N GLY A 72 -15.54 2.63 4.00
CA GLY A 72 -15.97 3.20 2.72
C GLY A 72 -16.90 2.28 1.93
N LEU A 73 -16.63 0.97 1.93
CA LEU A 73 -17.46 -0.03 1.28
C LEU A 73 -18.84 -0.16 1.94
N CYS A 74 -18.90 -0.26 3.27
CA CYS A 74 -20.18 -0.31 3.98
C CYS A 74 -21.01 0.95 3.72
N ARG A 75 -20.39 2.14 3.75
CA ARG A 75 -21.10 3.38 3.42
C ARG A 75 -21.63 3.42 1.99
N SER A 76 -20.96 2.76 1.05
CA SER A 76 -21.42 2.68 -0.33
C SER A 76 -22.70 1.84 -0.45
N LEU A 77 -22.85 0.79 0.37
CA LEU A 77 -24.08 -0.02 0.45
C LEU A 77 -25.23 0.74 1.12
N ASP A 78 -24.93 1.59 2.10
CA ASP A 78 -25.92 2.37 2.85
C ASP A 78 -26.33 3.68 2.15
N ASP A 79 -25.63 4.09 1.09
CA ASP A 79 -25.90 5.36 0.40
C ASP A 79 -27.14 5.23 -0.51
N PRO A 80 -28.23 5.99 -0.25
CA PRO A 80 -29.46 5.89 -1.04
C PRO A 80 -29.30 6.42 -2.48
N GLY A 81 -28.20 7.11 -2.79
CA GLY A 81 -27.87 7.56 -4.14
C GLY A 81 -27.06 6.55 -4.95
N LEU A 82 -26.73 5.38 -4.38
CA LEU A 82 -25.99 4.31 -5.05
C LEU A 82 -26.80 3.01 -5.07
N GLU A 83 -26.82 2.38 -6.24
CA GLU A 83 -27.21 0.97 -6.38
C GLU A 83 -25.93 0.18 -6.63
N VAL A 84 -25.57 -0.68 -5.67
CA VAL A 84 -24.34 -1.47 -5.72
C VAL A 84 -24.67 -2.87 -6.22
N ASP A 85 -24.43 -3.08 -7.50
CA ASP A 85 -24.58 -4.37 -8.14
C ASP A 85 -23.29 -5.19 -8.06
N ASP A 86 -23.44 -6.49 -7.81
CA ASP A 86 -22.35 -7.47 -7.90
C ASP A 86 -22.78 -8.66 -8.76
N GLN A 87 -21.93 -8.99 -9.75
CA GLN A 87 -22.08 -10.17 -10.59
C GLN A 87 -20.75 -10.91 -10.71
N ASP A 88 -20.81 -12.23 -10.69
CA ASP A 88 -19.67 -13.07 -11.06
C ASP A 88 -19.34 -12.88 -12.55
N LEU A 89 -18.11 -12.47 -12.86
CA LEU A 89 -17.73 -12.08 -14.23
C LEU A 89 -17.75 -13.23 -15.24
N TRP A 90 -17.69 -14.49 -14.79
CA TRP A 90 -17.62 -15.66 -15.66
C TRP A 90 -18.99 -16.27 -15.93
N THR A 91 -19.87 -16.25 -14.93
CA THR A 91 -21.20 -16.85 -14.98
C THR A 91 -22.31 -15.84 -15.20
N GLY A 92 -22.05 -14.55 -14.95
CA GLY A 92 -23.05 -13.47 -14.96
C GLY A 92 -24.07 -13.56 -13.82
N VAL A 93 -23.86 -14.47 -12.85
CA VAL A 93 -24.79 -14.67 -11.75
C VAL A 93 -24.63 -13.55 -10.73
N SER A 94 -25.74 -12.91 -10.37
CA SER A 94 -25.78 -11.90 -9.31
C SER A 94 -25.36 -12.49 -7.98
N ARG A 95 -24.53 -11.74 -7.25
CA ARG A 95 -24.05 -12.05 -5.90
C ARG A 95 -24.61 -11.01 -4.93
N ASP A 96 -24.72 -11.39 -3.67
CA ASP A 96 -25.09 -10.44 -2.61
C ASP A 96 -23.91 -9.52 -2.29
N SER A 97 -24.01 -8.26 -2.72
CA SER A 97 -23.02 -7.20 -2.49
C SER A 97 -22.67 -7.03 -1.01
N SER A 98 -23.63 -7.23 -0.09
CA SER A 98 -23.39 -7.11 1.36
C SER A 98 -22.48 -8.22 1.86
N CYS A 99 -22.77 -9.47 1.46
CA CYS A 99 -21.93 -10.62 1.76
C CYS A 99 -20.51 -10.47 1.16
N GLN A 100 -20.39 -9.96 -0.07
CA GLN A 100 -19.06 -9.74 -0.68
C GLN A 100 -18.25 -8.65 0.03
N VAL A 101 -18.89 -7.57 0.48
CA VAL A 101 -18.23 -6.53 1.30
C VAL A 101 -17.79 -7.09 2.65
N GLU A 102 -18.57 -7.96 3.29
CA GLU A 102 -18.17 -8.63 4.54
C GLU A 102 -16.92 -9.50 4.34
N ILE A 103 -16.89 -10.30 3.27
CA ILE A 103 -15.73 -11.13 2.91
C ILE A 103 -14.49 -10.26 2.68
N ALA A 104 -14.62 -9.21 1.87
CA ALA A 104 -13.52 -8.27 1.60
C ALA A 104 -13.02 -7.61 2.90
N SER A 105 -13.93 -7.21 3.78
CA SER A 105 -13.61 -6.61 5.08
C SER A 105 -12.86 -7.58 5.99
N GLY A 106 -13.23 -8.86 6.01
CA GLY A 106 -12.51 -9.90 6.73
C GLY A 106 -11.06 -10.06 6.25
N HIS A 107 -10.84 -10.06 4.93
CA HIS A 107 -9.50 -10.12 4.36
C HIS A 107 -8.67 -8.86 4.68
N LEU A 108 -9.26 -7.67 4.58
CA LEU A 108 -8.59 -6.41 4.91
C LEU A 108 -8.22 -6.31 6.39
N ASN A 109 -9.09 -6.78 7.29
CA ASN A 109 -8.78 -6.86 8.72
C ASN A 109 -7.64 -7.84 9.01
N THR A 110 -7.61 -8.97 8.31
CA THR A 110 -6.50 -9.93 8.41
C THR A 110 -5.19 -9.29 7.96
N LEU A 111 -5.20 -8.59 6.82
CA LEU A 111 -4.05 -7.88 6.29
C LEU A 111 -3.57 -6.78 7.26
N ALA A 112 -4.48 -6.00 7.85
CA ALA A 112 -4.16 -4.99 8.85
C ALA A 112 -3.41 -5.59 10.05
N GLY A 113 -3.81 -6.78 10.51
CA GLY A 113 -3.13 -7.52 11.58
C GLY A 113 -1.73 -8.02 11.22
N LEU A 114 -1.41 -8.13 9.93
CA LEU A 114 -0.08 -8.54 9.43
C LEU A 114 0.85 -7.34 9.21
N LEU A 115 0.31 -6.18 8.83
CA LEU A 115 1.11 -4.99 8.53
C LEU A 115 1.78 -4.39 9.76
N ASP A 116 1.12 -4.40 10.93
CA ASP A 116 1.70 -3.90 12.18
C ASP A 116 2.96 -4.71 12.60
N PRO A 117 2.91 -6.06 12.69
CA PRO A 117 4.11 -6.86 12.92
C PRO A 117 5.18 -6.68 11.85
N ALA A 118 4.80 -6.52 10.57
CA ALA A 118 5.76 -6.27 9.49
C ALA A 118 6.52 -4.95 9.70
N ALA A 119 5.82 -3.87 10.07
CA ALA A 119 6.45 -2.59 10.38
C ALA A 119 7.43 -2.70 11.56
N ALA A 120 7.08 -3.47 12.60
CA ALA A 120 7.97 -3.73 13.72
C ALA A 120 9.24 -4.52 13.32
N GLN A 121 9.13 -5.48 12.39
CA GLN A 121 10.30 -6.18 11.85
C GLN A 121 11.21 -5.26 11.04
N VAL A 122 10.64 -4.36 10.24
CA VAL A 122 11.39 -3.35 9.49
C VAL A 122 12.11 -2.40 10.45
N GLU A 123 11.47 -1.99 11.55
CA GLU A 123 12.10 -1.18 12.59
C GLU A 123 13.27 -1.89 13.27
N ALA A 124 13.11 -3.18 13.59
CA ALA A 124 14.17 -3.98 14.18
C ALA A 124 15.37 -4.09 13.22
N ALA A 125 15.12 -4.32 11.92
CA ALA A 125 16.15 -4.33 10.90
C ALA A 125 16.85 -2.97 10.77
N GLN A 126 16.09 -1.88 10.74
CA GLN A 126 16.62 -0.52 10.71
C GLN A 126 17.52 -0.27 11.93
N SER A 127 17.07 -0.66 13.12
CA SER A 127 17.81 -0.51 14.38
C SER A 127 19.12 -1.29 14.38
N ALA A 128 19.17 -2.47 13.76
CA ALA A 128 20.40 -3.26 13.61
C ALA A 128 21.46 -2.60 12.70
N LEU A 129 21.03 -1.74 11.78
CA LEU A 129 21.93 -0.95 10.93
C LEU A 129 22.33 0.40 11.56
N ASN A 130 21.70 0.78 12.69
CA ASN A 130 21.95 2.05 13.33
C ASN A 130 23.44 2.20 13.73
N GLY A 131 24.02 3.36 13.41
CA GLY A 131 25.43 3.67 13.69
C GLY A 131 26.44 3.03 12.73
N GLN A 132 26.02 2.21 11.77
CA GLN A 132 26.91 1.74 10.71
C GLN A 132 27.25 2.88 9.74
N GLY A 133 28.49 2.90 9.24
CA GLY A 133 28.96 3.87 8.24
C GLY A 133 29.73 3.17 7.12
N CYS A 134 30.06 3.91 6.06
CA CYS A 134 30.87 3.42 4.96
C CYS A 134 32.10 4.33 4.73
N ARG A 135 33.26 3.73 4.45
CA ARG A 135 34.48 4.44 4.06
C ARG A 135 35.03 3.83 2.78
N ALA A 136 35.51 4.67 1.87
CA ALA A 136 36.22 4.19 0.68
C ALA A 136 37.50 3.47 1.11
N ARG A 137 37.77 2.30 0.53
CA ARG A 137 39.09 1.68 0.69
C ARG A 137 40.04 2.41 -0.25
N CYS A 138 40.98 3.20 0.29
CA CYS A 138 42.15 3.61 -0.49
C CYS A 138 42.95 2.34 -0.80
N ARG A 139 43.07 1.96 -2.08
CA ARG A 139 44.11 1.02 -2.48
C ARG A 139 45.41 1.83 -2.51
N GLU A 140 46.35 1.51 -1.62
CA GLU A 140 47.73 1.95 -1.81
C GLU A 140 48.20 1.41 -3.17
N ALA A 141 48.64 2.31 -4.05
CA ALA A 141 49.34 1.92 -5.25
C ALA A 141 50.62 1.23 -4.81
N VAL A 142 50.72 -0.08 -5.10
CA VAL A 142 51.99 -0.79 -5.00
C VAL A 142 52.92 -0.17 -6.04
N VAL A 143 53.89 0.62 -5.57
CA VAL A 143 55.01 1.14 -6.37
C VAL A 143 56.20 0.21 -6.18
#